data_AF-A0A9D5FM12-F1
#
_entry.id   AF-A0A9D5FM12-F1
#
_cell.length_a   1.000
_cell.length_b   1.000
_cell.length_c   1.000
_cell.angle_alpha   90.00
_cell.angle_beta   90.00
_cell.angle_gamma   90.00
#
_symmetry.space_group_name_H-M   'P 1'
#
loop_
_entity.id
_entity.type
_entity.pdbx_description
1 polymer ?
#
loop_
_entity_poly.entity_id
_entity_poly.type
_entity_poly.pdbx_seq_one_letter_code
_entity_poly.pdbx_strand_id
1 'polypeptide(L)'
;MSDQQHCKDYLTQISDFIDGDLHPQLCAQLEEHLQNCENCTIVVNTMKRTIELYRVSTEPQEIPQDVRARLFKCLYLDDFRK
;
A
#
# COMPACT_ATOMS: atom_id res chain seq x y z
N MET A 1 19.87 16.53 12.85
CA MET A 1 19.72 15.40 13.80
C MET A 1 18.27 15.35 14.24
N SER A 2 17.35 15.02 13.32
CA SER A 2 15.91 15.24 13.50
C SER A 2 15.22 13.99 14.06
N ASP A 3 14.62 14.13 15.24
CA ASP A 3 13.53 13.35 15.84
C ASP A 3 13.52 11.82 15.68
N GLN A 4 14.42 11.13 16.38
CA GLN A 4 14.33 9.67 16.55
C GLN A 4 13.05 9.19 17.25
N GLN A 5 12.43 10.03 18.10
CA GLN A 5 11.25 9.61 18.88
C GLN A 5 9.98 9.60 18.01
N HIS A 6 9.70 10.67 17.28
CA HIS A 6 8.55 10.72 16.37
C HIS A 6 8.64 9.68 15.24
N CYS A 7 9.85 9.39 14.74
CA CYS A 7 10.02 8.35 13.73
C CYS A 7 9.55 6.97 14.25
N LYS A 8 9.90 6.62 15.50
CA LYS A 8 9.52 5.32 16.08
C LYS A 8 8.01 5.17 16.23
N ASP A 9 7.32 6.24 16.59
CA ASP A 9 5.86 6.23 16.76
C ASP A 9 5.15 6.02 15.42
N TYR A 10 5.74 6.48 14.31
CA TYR A 10 5.24 6.25 12.96
C TYR A 10 5.61 4.89 12.38
N LEU A 11 6.76 4.31 12.75
CA LEU A 11 7.19 3.00 12.24
C LEU A 11 6.13 1.90 12.45
N THR A 12 5.39 1.95 13.56
CA THR A 12 4.31 0.99 13.85
C THR A 12 3.07 1.20 12.97
N GLN A 13 2.91 2.38 12.39
CA GLN A 13 1.77 2.78 11.56
C GLN A 13 2.06 2.65 10.05
N ILE A 14 3.31 2.40 9.65
CA ILE A 14 3.71 2.33 8.24
C ILE A 14 3.01 1.17 7.51
N SER A 15 2.79 0.01 8.17
CA SER A 15 2.09 -1.11 7.53
C SER A 15 0.67 -0.69 7.16
N ASP A 16 -0.11 -0.23 8.15
CA ASP A 16 -1.49 0.25 7.95
C ASP A 16 -1.56 1.37 6.91
N PHE A 17 -0.56 2.26 6.88
CA PHE A 17 -0.47 3.31 5.86
C PHE A 17 -0.26 2.76 4.45
N ILE A 18 0.62 1.77 4.29
CA ILE A 18 0.89 1.14 2.99
C ILE A 18 -0.32 0.31 2.53
N ASP A 19 -0.99 -0.37 3.45
CA ASP A 19 -2.16 -1.20 3.18
C ASP A 19 -3.43 -0.37 2.93
N GLY A 20 -3.42 0.92 3.32
CA GLY A 20 -4.54 1.85 3.15
C GLY A 20 -5.59 1.77 4.26
N ASP A 21 -5.26 1.10 5.36
CA ASP A 21 -6.14 0.86 6.51
C ASP A 21 -5.92 1.88 7.65
N LEU A 22 -4.92 2.75 7.53
CA LEU A 22 -4.64 3.78 8.53
C LEU A 22 -5.73 4.86 8.56
N HIS A 23 -6.14 5.25 9.77
CA HIS A 23 -7.16 6.28 9.96
C HIS A 23 -6.78 7.60 9.23
N PRO A 24 -7.72 8.27 8.53
CA PRO A 24 -7.40 9.41 7.66
C PRO A 24 -6.60 10.54 8.32
N GLN A 25 -6.88 10.83 9.59
CA GLN A 25 -6.14 11.86 10.34
C GLN A 25 -4.67 11.46 10.59
N LEU A 26 -4.41 10.18 10.89
CA LEU A 26 -3.04 9.68 11.08
C LEU A 26 -2.31 9.56 9.74
N CYS A 27 -3.03 9.22 8.68
CA CYS A 27 -2.52 9.22 7.32
C CYS A 27 -1.96 10.61 6.94
N ALA A 28 -2.73 11.67 7.15
CA ALA A 28 -2.28 13.05 6.87
C ALA A 28 -1.05 13.46 7.71
N GLN A 29 -1.01 13.09 8.99
CA GLN A 29 0.14 13.39 9.87
C GLN A 29 1.40 12.64 9.44
N LEU A 30 1.26 11.38 9.03
CA LEU A 30 2.36 10.59 8.51
C LEU A 30 2.85 11.15 7.17
N GLU A 31 1.94 11.55 6.27
CA GLU A 31 2.31 12.21 5.00
C GLU A 31 3.13 13.49 5.24
N GLU A 32 2.70 14.35 6.17
CA GLU A 32 3.45 15.54 6.57
C GLU A 32 4.84 15.19 7.13
N HIS A 33 4.93 14.13 7.93
CA HIS A 33 6.21 13.64 8.45
C HIS A 33 7.13 13.15 7.34
N LEU A 34 6.62 12.40 6.37
CA LEU A 34 7.39 11.88 5.23
C LEU A 34 7.97 13.00 4.37
N GLN A 35 7.26 14.13 4.22
CA GLN A 35 7.78 15.31 3.51
C GLN A 35 9.05 15.89 4.14
N ASN A 36 9.22 15.72 5.46
CA ASN A 36 10.29 16.34 6.23
C ASN A 36 11.31 15.35 6.80
N CYS A 37 11.09 14.05 6.65
CA CYS A 37 11.95 13.00 7.22
C CYS A 37 12.44 12.01 6.16
N GLU A 38 13.71 12.14 5.80
CA GLU A 38 14.38 11.25 4.84
C GLU A 38 14.41 9.79 5.33
N ASN A 39 14.67 9.56 6.62
CA ASN A 39 14.74 8.21 7.19
C ASN A 39 13.42 7.45 7.02
N CYS A 40 12.30 8.05 7.39
CA CYS A 40 10.99 7.42 7.26
C CYS A 40 10.59 7.24 5.79
N THR A 41 10.94 8.20 4.93
CA THR A 41 10.76 8.07 3.48
C THR A 41 11.52 6.89 2.90
N ILE A 42 12.78 6.66 3.32
CA ILE A 42 13.56 5.48 2.91
C ILE A 42 12.87 4.19 3.37
N VAL A 43 12.37 4.13 4.60
CA VAL A 43 11.67 2.93 5.13
C VAL A 43 10.42 2.61 4.32
N VAL A 44 9.54 3.60 4.11
CA VAL A 44 8.31 3.43 3.33
C VAL A 44 8.61 2.99 1.90
N ASN A 45 9.58 3.63 1.24
CA ASN A 45 9.97 3.29 -0.13
C ASN A 45 10.54 1.87 -0.21
N THR A 46 11.37 1.48 0.76
CA THR A 46 11.95 0.13 0.82
C THR A 46 10.87 -0.92 0.99
N MET A 47 9.92 -0.73 1.91
CA MET A 47 8.78 -1.65 2.09
C MET A 47 7.92 -1.75 0.84
N LYS A 48 7.55 -0.62 0.22
CA LYS A 48 6.80 -0.61 -1.05
C LYS A 48 7.53 -1.39 -2.14
N ARG A 49 8.85 -1.22 -2.25
CA ARG A 49 9.68 -1.95 -3.20
C ARG A 49 9.71 -3.45 -2.91
N THR A 50 9.81 -3.85 -1.64
CA THR A 50 9.71 -5.25 -1.25
C THR A 50 8.37 -5.86 -1.67
N ILE A 51 7.26 -5.17 -1.43
CA ILE A 51 5.92 -5.62 -1.85
C ILE A 51 5.83 -5.78 -3.37
N GLU A 52 6.34 -4.80 -4.13
CA GLU A 52 6.39 -4.86 -5.59
C GLU A 52 7.19 -6.08 -6.07
N LEU A 53 8.36 -6.33 -5.50
CA LEU A 53 9.19 -7.47 -5.85
C LEU A 53 8.45 -8.79 -5.60
N TYR A 54 7.76 -8.94 -4.48
CA TYR A 54 6.91 -10.12 -4.22
C TYR A 54 5.80 -10.27 -5.26
N ARG A 55 5.12 -9.19 -5.64
CA ARG A 55 4.05 -9.22 -6.65
C ARG A 55 4.55 -9.64 -8.04
N VAL A 56 5.77 -9.24 -8.41
CA VAL A 56 6.36 -9.55 -9.73
C VAL A 56 7.04 -10.93 -9.77
N SER A 57 7.64 -11.36 -8.66
CA SER A 57 8.34 -12.65 -8.58
C SER A 57 7.41 -13.84 -8.37
N THR A 58 6.16 -13.60 -7.96
CA THR A 58 5.15 -14.65 -7.84
C THR A 58 4.54 -14.90 -9.21
N GLU A 59 4.47 -16.17 -9.63
CA GLU A 59 3.75 -16.52 -10.86
C GLU A 59 2.29 -16.03 -10.76
N PRO A 60 1.75 -15.39 -11.81
CA PRO A 60 0.37 -14.97 -11.83
C PRO A 60 -0.52 -16.19 -11.58
N GLN A 61 -1.21 -16.22 -10.45
CA GLN A 61 -2.22 -17.24 -10.22
C GLN A 61 -3.37 -16.98 -11.21
N GLU A 62 -3.62 -17.94 -12.09
CA GLU A 62 -4.75 -17.83 -13.02
C GLU A 62 -6.06 -17.76 -12.22
N ILE A 63 -6.77 -16.65 -12.36
CA ILE A 63 -8.09 -16.47 -11.77
C ILE A 63 -9.10 -17.23 -12.65
N PRO A 64 -9.90 -18.15 -12.10
CA PRO A 64 -10.92 -18.84 -12.86
C PRO A 64 -11.86 -17.87 -13.59
N GLN A 65 -12.18 -18.18 -14.84
CA GLN A 65 -12.94 -17.29 -15.71
C GLN A 65 -14.35 -16.99 -15.16
N ASP A 66 -14.96 -17.94 -14.46
CA ASP A 66 -16.27 -17.78 -13.82
C ASP A 66 -16.23 -16.75 -12.68
N VAL A 67 -15.15 -16.76 -11.89
CA VAL A 67 -14.93 -15.78 -10.81
C VAL A 67 -14.78 -14.38 -11.41
N ARG A 68 -13.96 -14.23 -12.47
CA ARG A 68 -13.82 -12.95 -13.19
C ARG A 68 -15.15 -12.47 -13.76
N ALA A 69 -15.92 -13.36 -14.40
CA ALA A 69 -17.21 -13.02 -14.99
C ALA A 69 -18.23 -12.55 -13.94
N ARG A 70 -18.31 -13.24 -12.80
CA ARG A 70 -19.19 -12.85 -11.68
C ARG A 70 -18.79 -11.51 -11.08
N LEU A 71 -17.49 -11.25 -10.91
CA LEU A 71 -16.99 -9.98 -10.39
C LEU A 71 -17.38 -8.82 -11.31
N PHE A 72 -17.13 -8.94 -12.61
CA PHE A 72 -17.44 -7.89 -13.59
C PHE A 72 -18.94 -7.59 -13.62
N LYS A 73 -19.78 -8.62 -13.57
CA LYS A 73 -21.23 -8.47 -13.49
C LYS A 73 -21.68 -7.76 -12.20
N CYS A 74 -21.13 -8.15 -11.04
CA CYS A 74 -21.48 -7.53 -9.76
C CYS A 74 -21.09 -6.05 -9.67
N LEU A 75 -20.00 -5.67 -10.35
CA LEU A 75 -19.51 -4.30 -10.39
C LEU A 75 -20.07 -3.49 -11.59
N TYR A 76 -20.97 -4.07 -12.39
CA TYR A 76 -21.52 -3.47 -13.61
C TYR A 76 -20.43 -3.06 -14.63
N LEU A 77 -19.38 -3.87 -14.76
CA LEU A 77 -18.22 -3.64 -15.64
C LEU A 77 -18.22 -4.54 -16.88
N ASP A 78 -19.37 -5.04 -17.31
CA ASP A 78 -19.47 -6.01 -18.42
C ASP A 78 -18.83 -5.52 -19.73
N ASP A 79 -18.79 -4.20 -19.96
CA ASP A 79 -18.17 -3.58 -21.14
C ASP A 79 -16.63 -3.68 -21.16
N PHE A 80 -15.99 -3.90 -20.01
CA PHE A 80 -14.53 -4.03 -19.87
C PHE A 80 -14.04 -5.48 -20.06
N ARG A 81 -14.94 -6.40 -20.43
CA ARG A 81 -14.65 -7.83 -20.62
C ARG A 81 -13.99 -8.10 -21.98
N LYS A 82 -12.86 -7.45 -22.25
CA LYS A 82 -11.94 -7.85 -23.34
C LYS A 82 -11.00 -8.93 -22.86
#